data_AF-A0A1Q6YG75-F1
#
_entry.id   AF-A0A1Q6YG75-F1
#
_cell.length_a   1.000
_cell.length_b   1.000
_cell.length_c   1.000
_cell.angle_alpha   90.00
_cell.angle_beta   90.00
_cell.angle_gamma   90.00
#
_symmetry.space_group_name_H-M   'P 1'
#
loop_
_entity.id
_entity.type
_entity.pdbx_description
1 polymer ?
#
loop_
_entity_poly.entity_id
_entity_poly.type
_entity_poly.pdbx_seq_one_letter_code
_entity_poly.pdbx_strand_id
1 'polypeptide(L)'
;MRRIGRVVAMGGAVDVRGNVTPTAEFNVHVDPEAAARVLDAGLSLDLVPLDATRRATVTRAELERALGARPGPVATRVLAFTRHAFAREGGRLSLHDPLAIGAAIDETLMEWEPARLTIGSDGETRRTPGPPNCRVAVGVDTARFVRLLLERL
;
A
#
# COMPACT_ATOMS: atom_id res chain seq x y z
N MET A 1 -13.51 15.11 14.49
CA MET A 1 -13.10 13.82 13.90
C MET A 1 -13.19 12.61 14.87
N ARG A 2 -13.84 12.73 16.04
CA ARG A 2 -13.92 11.66 17.07
C ARG A 2 -14.75 10.40 16.71
N ARG A 3 -15.23 10.26 15.46
CA ARG A 3 -16.01 9.09 15.02
C ARG A 3 -15.19 8.10 14.18
N ILE A 4 -13.99 8.48 13.74
CA ILE A 4 -13.10 7.63 12.96
C ILE A 4 -12.08 7.04 13.93
N GLY A 5 -12.05 5.71 14.05
CA GLY A 5 -11.13 5.02 14.95
C GLY A 5 -9.69 5.02 14.42
N ARG A 6 -9.50 4.53 13.19
CA ARG A 6 -8.20 4.40 12.53
C ARG A 6 -8.35 4.53 11.03
N VAL A 7 -7.39 5.15 10.37
CA VAL A 7 -7.30 5.24 8.91
C VAL A 7 -6.04 4.51 8.47
N VAL A 8 -6.19 3.60 7.51
CA VAL A 8 -5.06 2.95 6.83
C VAL A 8 -5.10 3.39 5.38
N ALA A 9 -4.05 4.07 4.93
CA ALA A 9 -3.99 4.66 3.60
C ALA A 9 -2.84 4.06 2.80
N MET A 10 -3.12 3.54 1.61
CA MET A 10 -2.09 3.24 0.62
C MET A 10 -1.74 4.53 -0.12
N GLY A 11 -0.48 4.94 -0.04
CA GLY A 11 0.01 6.09 -0.79
C GLY A 11 1.33 6.62 -0.28
N GLY A 12 1.96 7.44 -1.11
CA GLY A 12 3.23 8.08 -0.82
C GLY A 12 4.45 7.20 -1.13
N ALA A 13 5.58 7.88 -1.29
CA ALA A 13 6.91 7.28 -1.42
C ALA A 13 7.83 8.09 -0.51
N VAL A 14 8.22 7.52 0.64
CA VAL A 14 8.83 8.30 1.73
C VAL A 14 10.34 8.30 1.61
N ASP A 15 10.94 7.11 1.60
CA ASP A 15 12.39 6.91 1.55
C ASP A 15 12.80 6.17 0.25
N VAL A 16 11.88 6.08 -0.72
CA VAL A 16 12.07 5.46 -2.03
C VAL A 16 11.60 6.37 -3.16
N ARG A 17 11.99 6.05 -4.41
CA ARG A 17 11.54 6.77 -5.60
C ARG A 17 10.02 6.67 -5.79
N GLY A 18 9.37 7.75 -6.19
CA GLY A 18 7.98 7.75 -6.64
C GLY A 18 7.71 6.83 -7.85
N ASN A 19 6.43 6.73 -8.25
CA ASN A 19 6.00 6.00 -9.45
C ASN A 19 5.37 6.93 -10.52
N VAL A 20 5.11 8.20 -10.20
CA VAL A 20 4.70 9.23 -11.17
C VAL A 20 5.82 10.22 -11.42
N THR A 21 6.34 10.84 -10.37
CA THR A 21 7.57 11.65 -10.42
C THR A 21 8.69 10.89 -9.68
N PRO A 22 9.95 11.37 -9.69
CA PRO A 22 10.99 10.77 -8.86
C PRO A 22 10.66 10.74 -7.36
N THR A 23 9.74 11.58 -6.89
CA THR A 23 9.43 11.79 -5.46
C THR A 23 7.95 11.58 -5.11
N ALA A 24 7.06 11.49 -6.09
CA ALA A 24 5.61 11.37 -5.87
C ALA A 24 5.08 9.99 -6.27
N GLU A 25 4.26 9.43 -5.37
CA GLU A 25 3.42 8.28 -5.63
C GLU A 25 2.07 8.74 -6.20
N PHE A 26 1.49 7.93 -7.10
CA PHE A 26 0.28 8.23 -7.87
C PHE A 26 -0.89 8.76 -7.04
N ASN A 27 -1.33 8.09 -5.98
CA ASN A 27 -2.50 8.53 -5.21
C ASN A 27 -2.27 9.90 -4.58
N VAL A 28 -1.05 10.15 -4.05
CA VAL A 28 -0.68 11.45 -3.48
C VAL A 28 -0.49 12.51 -4.56
N HIS A 29 0.05 12.14 -5.72
CA HIS A 29 0.26 13.04 -6.87
C HIS A 29 -1.05 13.51 -7.50
N VAL A 30 -2.07 12.64 -7.53
CA VAL A 30 -3.38 12.97 -8.12
C VAL A 30 -4.09 14.09 -7.35
N ASP A 31 -3.98 14.12 -6.03
CA ASP A 31 -4.51 15.21 -5.19
C ASP A 31 -3.60 15.49 -3.97
N PRO A 32 -2.53 16.27 -4.16
CA PRO A 32 -1.58 16.60 -3.08
C PRO A 32 -2.22 17.42 -1.95
N GLU A 33 -3.20 18.26 -2.29
CA GLU A 33 -3.90 19.12 -1.33
C GLU A 33 -4.77 18.29 -0.37
N ALA A 34 -5.52 17.31 -0.90
CA ALA A 34 -6.29 16.39 -0.07
C ALA A 34 -5.37 15.52 0.80
N ALA A 35 -4.27 15.01 0.25
CA ALA A 35 -3.31 14.22 1.02
C ALA A 35 -2.70 15.02 2.18
N ALA A 36 -2.32 16.28 1.95
CA ALA A 36 -1.83 17.18 3.00
C ALA A 36 -2.89 17.39 4.09
N ARG A 37 -4.14 17.66 3.71
CA ARG A 37 -5.25 17.85 4.66
C ARG A 37 -5.47 16.61 5.53
N VAL A 38 -5.42 15.40 4.96
CA VAL A 38 -5.60 14.15 5.70
C VAL A 38 -4.47 13.94 6.71
N LEU A 39 -3.22 14.19 6.32
CA LEU A 39 -2.05 14.09 7.20
C LEU A 39 -2.12 15.07 8.38
N ASP A 40 -2.57 16.29 8.14
CA ASP A 40 -2.66 17.32 9.19
C ASP A 40 -3.97 17.30 10.00
N ALA A 41 -4.87 16.37 9.70
CA ALA A 41 -6.19 16.31 10.33
C ALA A 41 -6.19 15.80 11.78
N GLY A 42 -5.04 15.34 12.30
CA GLY A 42 -4.94 14.76 13.65
C GLY A 42 -5.65 13.40 13.78
N LEU A 43 -5.65 12.61 12.70
CA LEU A 43 -6.18 11.25 12.65
C LEU A 43 -5.18 10.24 13.22
N SER A 44 -5.70 9.11 13.73
CA SER A 44 -4.87 7.91 13.89
C SER A 44 -4.63 7.30 12.51
N LEU A 45 -3.55 7.73 11.86
CA LEU A 45 -3.23 7.42 10.47
C LEU A 45 -2.03 6.46 10.36
N ASP A 46 -2.27 5.32 9.72
CA ASP A 46 -1.26 4.38 9.27
C ASP A 46 -1.07 4.54 7.75
N LEU A 47 0.12 4.98 7.32
CA LEU A 47 0.49 5.14 5.92
C LEU A 47 1.22 3.88 5.43
N VAL A 48 0.77 3.32 4.32
CA VAL A 48 1.34 2.15 3.65
C VAL A 48 1.94 2.60 2.30
N PRO A 49 3.17 3.13 2.28
CA PRO A 49 3.77 3.73 1.10
C PRO A 49 4.43 2.71 0.16
N LEU A 50 5.03 3.20 -0.93
CA LEU A 50 5.84 2.39 -1.85
C LEU A 50 7.01 1.67 -1.16
N ASP A 51 7.50 2.19 -0.03
CA ASP A 51 8.57 1.60 0.78
C ASP A 51 8.22 0.17 1.24
N ALA A 52 6.96 -0.05 1.63
CA ALA A 52 6.43 -1.35 2.04
C ALA A 52 5.80 -2.09 0.86
N THR A 53 4.95 -1.44 0.07
CA THR A 53 4.12 -2.12 -0.94
C THR A 53 4.93 -2.76 -2.07
N ARG A 54 6.09 -2.20 -2.44
CA ARG A 54 6.97 -2.81 -3.45
C ARG A 54 7.64 -4.10 -2.98
N ARG A 55 7.66 -4.37 -1.67
CA ARG A 55 8.16 -5.63 -1.10
C ARG A 55 7.07 -6.71 -1.06
N ALA A 56 5.81 -6.30 -0.96
CA ALA A 56 4.64 -7.17 -0.96
C ALA A 56 4.29 -7.61 -2.39
N THR A 57 4.98 -8.63 -2.88
CA THR A 57 4.81 -9.12 -4.26
C THR A 57 4.29 -10.55 -4.29
N VAL A 58 3.48 -10.86 -5.30
CA VAL A 58 3.02 -12.22 -5.62
C VAL A 58 3.51 -12.61 -7.01
N THR A 59 3.86 -13.88 -7.20
CA THR A 59 4.17 -14.41 -8.52
C THR A 59 2.90 -14.84 -9.24
N ARG A 60 2.96 -14.86 -10.58
CA ARG A 60 1.87 -15.39 -11.40
C ARG A 60 1.47 -16.82 -11.00
N ALA A 61 2.45 -17.69 -10.75
CA ALA A 61 2.21 -19.09 -10.41
C ALA A 61 1.53 -19.27 -9.04
N GLU A 62 1.89 -18.46 -8.04
CA GLU A 62 1.23 -18.48 -6.72
C GLU A 62 -0.23 -18.06 -6.83
N LEU A 63 -0.50 -16.98 -7.57
CA LEU A 63 -1.86 -16.48 -7.75
C LEU A 63 -2.73 -17.47 -8.56
N GLU A 64 -2.21 -17.98 -9.68
CA GLU A 64 -2.94 -18.97 -10.50
C GLU A 64 -3.26 -20.24 -9.72
N ARG A 65 -2.32 -20.72 -8.89
CA ARG A 65 -2.55 -21.89 -8.03
C ARG A 65 -3.66 -21.64 -7.00
N ALA A 66 -3.62 -20.50 -6.31
CA ALA A 66 -4.61 -20.18 -5.29
C ALA A 66 -6.02 -20.04 -5.89
N LEU A 67 -6.13 -19.32 -7.01
CA LEU A 67 -7.39 -19.11 -7.72
C LEU A 67 -7.92 -20.39 -8.39
N GLY A 68 -7.03 -21.28 -8.84
CA GLY A 68 -7.40 -22.59 -9.37
C GLY A 68 -7.95 -23.55 -8.31
N ALA A 69 -7.49 -23.44 -7.07
CA ALA A 69 -8.01 -24.23 -5.95
C ALA A 69 -9.42 -23.79 -5.51
N ARG A 70 -9.82 -22.55 -5.82
CA ARG A 70 -11.12 -21.96 -5.45
C ARG A 70 -11.75 -21.26 -6.67
N PRO A 71 -12.18 -22.01 -7.70
CA PRO A 71 -12.68 -21.43 -8.92
C PRO A 71 -14.03 -20.72 -8.69
N GLY A 72 -14.25 -19.64 -9.43
CA GLY A 72 -15.48 -18.86 -9.36
C GLY A 72 -15.37 -17.52 -10.11
N PRO A 73 -16.45 -16.74 -10.17
CA PRO A 73 -16.48 -15.48 -10.93
C PRO A 73 -15.38 -14.48 -10.51
N VAL A 74 -15.09 -14.40 -9.20
CA VAL A 74 -14.02 -13.54 -8.67
C VAL A 74 -12.66 -14.03 -9.15
N ALA A 75 -12.37 -15.33 -9.02
CA ALA A 75 -11.13 -15.93 -9.49
C ALA A 75 -10.91 -15.68 -11.00
N THR A 76 -11.94 -15.89 -11.82
CA THR A 76 -11.89 -15.60 -13.26
C THR A 76 -11.58 -14.12 -13.53
N ARG A 77 -12.21 -13.20 -12.79
CA ARG A 77 -12.00 -11.76 -12.98
C ARG A 77 -10.60 -11.32 -12.56
N VAL A 78 -10.09 -11.81 -11.44
CA VAL A 78 -8.74 -11.53 -10.94
C VAL A 78 -7.70 -12.06 -11.92
N LEU A 79 -7.83 -13.30 -12.42
CA LEU A 79 -6.94 -13.85 -13.44
C LEU A 79 -6.93 -13.00 -14.72
N ALA A 80 -8.11 -12.60 -15.20
CA ALA A 80 -8.23 -11.78 -16.40
C ALA A 80 -7.56 -10.40 -16.23
N PHE A 81 -7.79 -9.73 -15.10
CA PHE A 81 -7.24 -8.40 -14.82
C PHE A 81 -5.72 -8.42 -14.63
N THR A 82 -5.20 -9.42 -13.91
CA THR A 82 -3.77 -9.51 -13.56
C THR A 82 -2.89 -10.02 -14.71
N ARG A 83 -3.46 -10.70 -15.73
CA ARG A 83 -2.69 -11.27 -16.85
C ARG A 83 -1.80 -10.24 -17.55
N HIS A 84 -2.33 -9.06 -17.85
CA HIS A 84 -1.56 -8.02 -18.54
C HIS A 84 -0.51 -7.38 -17.62
N ALA A 85 -0.84 -7.22 -16.34
CA ALA A 85 0.09 -6.69 -15.34
C ALA A 85 1.31 -7.61 -15.18
N PHE A 86 1.11 -8.93 -15.04
CA PHE A 86 2.22 -9.88 -14.95
C PHE A 86 3.12 -9.90 -16.19
N ALA A 87 2.55 -9.71 -17.39
CA ALA A 87 3.33 -9.66 -18.62
C ALA A 87 4.26 -8.43 -18.67
N ARG A 88 3.81 -7.30 -18.11
CA ARG A 88 4.59 -6.05 -18.06
C ARG A 88 5.66 -6.07 -16.96
N GLU A 89 5.37 -6.72 -15.84
CA GLU A 89 6.17 -6.69 -14.60
C GLU A 89 7.10 -7.92 -14.45
N GLY A 90 7.35 -8.66 -15.55
CA GLY A 90 8.27 -9.80 -15.51
C GLY A 90 7.80 -10.98 -14.65
N GLY A 91 6.49 -11.17 -14.51
CA GLY A 91 5.89 -12.32 -13.79
C GLY A 91 5.69 -12.14 -12.29
N ARG A 92 5.96 -10.94 -11.74
CA ARG A 92 5.64 -10.56 -10.36
C ARG A 92 4.69 -9.36 -10.35
N LEU A 93 3.87 -9.22 -9.32
CA LEU A 93 2.99 -8.07 -9.15
C LEU A 93 3.13 -7.53 -7.73
N SER A 94 3.31 -6.21 -7.60
CA SER A 94 3.24 -5.51 -6.31
C SER A 94 1.78 -5.35 -5.89
N LEU A 95 1.46 -5.79 -4.68
CA LEU A 95 0.10 -5.79 -4.13
C LEU A 95 -0.13 -4.53 -3.30
N HIS A 96 -0.12 -3.37 -3.95
CA HIS A 96 -0.22 -2.06 -3.30
C HIS A 96 -1.45 -1.93 -2.39
N ASP A 97 -2.65 -1.88 -2.97
CA ASP A 97 -3.88 -1.68 -2.20
C ASP A 97 -4.24 -2.90 -1.32
N PRO A 98 -4.06 -4.16 -1.77
CA PRO A 98 -4.30 -5.30 -0.91
C PRO A 98 -3.44 -5.29 0.35
N LEU A 99 -2.22 -4.72 0.32
CA LEU A 99 -1.38 -4.60 1.51
C LEU A 99 -1.99 -3.68 2.56
N ALA A 100 -2.60 -2.56 2.15
CA ALA A 100 -3.28 -1.67 3.09
C ALA A 100 -4.47 -2.35 3.77
N ILE A 101 -5.22 -3.19 3.05
CA ILE A 101 -6.27 -4.02 3.64
C ILE A 101 -5.68 -5.05 4.62
N GLY A 102 -4.55 -5.68 4.26
CA GLY A 102 -3.80 -6.55 5.16
C GLY A 102 -3.45 -5.84 6.47
N ALA A 103 -2.83 -4.66 6.40
CA ALA A 103 -2.50 -3.82 7.56
C ALA A 103 -3.72 -3.33 8.35
N ALA A 104 -4.88 -3.18 7.70
CA ALA A 104 -6.14 -2.89 8.37
C ALA A 104 -6.66 -4.09 9.18
N ILE A 105 -6.46 -5.32 8.68
CA ILE A 105 -6.88 -6.56 9.34
C ILE A 105 -5.92 -6.95 10.48
N ASP A 106 -4.62 -6.90 10.22
CA ASP A 106 -3.56 -7.30 11.14
C ASP A 106 -2.39 -6.32 11.02
N GLU A 107 -2.31 -5.35 11.94
CA GLU A 107 -1.25 -4.34 11.92
C GLU A 107 0.14 -4.95 12.18
N THR A 108 0.21 -6.16 12.76
CA THR A 108 1.48 -6.83 13.04
C THR A 108 2.16 -7.37 11.78
N LEU A 109 1.49 -7.32 10.63
CA LEU A 109 2.09 -7.59 9.33
C LEU A 109 3.14 -6.56 8.93
N MET A 110 3.11 -5.36 9.51
CA MET A 110 4.06 -4.30 9.21
C MET A 110 4.98 -3.99 10.38
N GLU A 111 6.15 -3.47 10.04
CA GLU A 111 6.96 -2.69 10.95
C GLU A 111 6.61 -1.22 10.77
N TRP A 112 6.29 -0.54 11.88
CA TRP A 112 5.78 0.83 11.86
C TRP A 112 6.74 1.80 12.52
N GLU A 113 6.96 2.94 11.86
CA GLU A 113 7.76 4.03 12.40
C GLU A 113 6.86 5.29 12.55
N PRO A 114 6.77 5.89 13.75
CA PRO A 114 6.13 7.20 13.90
C PRO A 114 6.93 8.26 13.14
N ALA A 115 6.28 9.00 12.24
CA ALA A 115 6.94 10.04 11.46
C ALA A 115 6.06 11.28 11.33
N ARG A 116 6.72 12.43 11.18
CA ARG A 116 6.07 13.64 10.69
C ARG A 116 6.32 13.77 9.19
N LEU A 117 5.24 13.71 8.42
CA LEU A 117 5.29 13.83 6.96
C LEU A 117 4.59 15.11 6.50
N THR A 118 5.09 15.68 5.41
CA THR A 118 4.45 16.78 4.66
C THR A 118 4.34 16.41 3.19
N ILE A 119 3.34 16.95 2.52
CA ILE A 119 3.11 16.76 1.09
C ILE A 119 3.52 18.02 0.31
N GLY A 120 4.38 17.86 -0.69
CA GLY A 120 4.75 18.91 -1.63
C GLY A 120 3.65 19.18 -2.66
N SER A 121 3.73 20.30 -3.37
CA SER A 121 2.71 20.70 -4.36
C SER A 121 2.54 19.72 -5.52
N ASP A 122 3.54 18.88 -5.79
CA ASP A 122 3.53 17.83 -6.81
C ASP A 122 3.27 16.43 -6.23
N GLY A 123 2.92 16.33 -4.95
CA GLY A 123 2.69 15.06 -4.27
C GLY A 123 3.94 14.39 -3.69
N GLU A 124 5.09 15.07 -3.65
CA GLU A 124 6.26 14.59 -2.89
C GLU A 124 5.88 14.33 -1.44
N THR A 125 6.11 13.11 -0.94
CA THR A 125 5.90 12.78 0.48
C THR A 125 7.23 12.85 1.22
N ARG A 126 7.39 13.82 2.13
CA ARG A 126 8.69 14.08 2.77
C ARG A 126 8.62 14.03 4.29
N ARG A 127 9.62 13.41 4.91
CA ARG A 127 9.87 13.51 6.36
C ARG A 127 10.31 14.92 6.75
N THR A 128 9.68 15.48 7.77
CA THR A 128 10.02 16.81 8.30
C THR A 128 10.17 16.79 9.82
N PRO A 129 10.89 17.74 10.43
CA PRO A 129 10.99 17.84 11.88
C PRO A 129 9.64 18.13 12.55
N GLY A 130 9.45 17.60 13.76
CA GLY A 130 8.28 17.88 14.60
C GLY A 130 7.59 16.61 15.13
N PRO A 131 6.48 16.76 15.87
CA PRO A 131 5.74 15.62 16.39
C PRO A 131 5.11 14.80 15.24
N PRO A 132 5.12 13.45 15.33
CA PRO A 132 4.51 12.59 14.33
C PRO A 132 3.05 12.92 14.04
N ASN A 133 2.67 12.86 12.76
CA ASN A 133 1.27 12.98 12.31
C ASN A 133 0.73 11.66 11.72
N CYS A 134 1.56 10.64 11.59
CA CYS A 134 1.18 9.29 11.18
C CYS A 134 2.21 8.24 11.65
N ARG A 135 1.86 6.97 11.47
CA ARG A 135 2.80 5.84 11.43
C ARG A 135 3.06 5.47 9.98
N VAL A 136 4.30 5.21 9.61
CA VAL A 136 4.70 4.80 8.26
C VAL A 136 5.12 3.33 8.29
N ALA A 137 4.60 2.52 7.36
CA ALA A 137 5.07 1.15 7.18
C ALA A 137 6.46 1.16 6.52
N VAL A 138 7.48 0.73 7.26
CA VAL A 138 8.89 0.66 6.80
C VAL A 138 9.34 -0.77 6.48
N GLY A 139 8.55 -1.76 6.91
CA GLY A 139 8.77 -3.18 6.69
C GLY A 139 7.45 -3.94 6.59
N VAL A 140 7.51 -5.13 5.99
CA VAL A 140 6.35 -6.02 5.81
C VAL A 140 6.78 -7.49 5.92
N ASP A 141 5.99 -8.27 6.63
CA ASP A 141 6.03 -9.74 6.58
C ASP A 141 5.29 -10.22 5.32
N THR A 142 6.00 -10.19 4.19
CA THR A 142 5.43 -10.50 2.87
C THR A 142 4.87 -11.93 2.81
N ALA A 143 5.53 -12.89 3.45
CA ALA A 143 5.09 -14.29 3.40
C ALA A 143 3.75 -14.48 4.10
N ARG A 144 3.59 -13.92 5.32
CA ARG A 144 2.31 -13.99 6.04
C ARG A 144 1.22 -13.19 5.33
N PHE A 145 1.55 -12.03 4.78
CA PHE A 145 0.60 -11.22 4.01
C PHE A 145 0.11 -11.96 2.75
N VAL A 146 1.01 -12.50 1.94
CA VAL A 146 0.63 -13.22 0.71
C VAL A 146 -0.22 -14.43 1.05
N ARG A 147 0.12 -15.20 2.10
CA ARG A 147 -0.73 -16.29 2.58
C ARG A 147 -2.11 -15.80 2.99
N LEU A 148 -2.20 -14.74 3.79
CA LEU A 148 -3.47 -14.15 4.25
C LEU A 148 -4.39 -13.78 3.06
N LEU A 149 -3.81 -13.16 2.03
CA LEU A 149 -4.52 -12.75 0.82
C LEU A 149 -4.98 -13.97 0.02
N LEU A 150 -4.07 -14.90 -0.28
CA LEU A 150 -4.35 -16.06 -1.12
C LEU A 150 -5.31 -17.07 -0.47
N GLU A 151 -5.49 -17.05 0.85
CA GLU A 151 -6.53 -17.83 1.56
C GLU A 151 -7.94 -17.23 1.44
N ARG A 152 -8.04 -15.95 1.04
CA ARG A 152 -9.31 -15.18 0.99
C ARG A 152 -9.80 -14.88 -0.42
N LEU A 153 -8.99 -15.16 -1.45
CA LEU A 153 -9.31 -14.97 -2.88
C LEU A 153 -10.01 -16.18 -3.50
#